data_AF-A0A021VVU2-F1
#
_entry.id   AF-A0A021VVU2-F1
#
_cell.length_a   1.000
_cell.length_b   1.000
_cell.length_c   1.000
_cell.angle_alpha   90.00
_cell.angle_beta   90.00
_cell.angle_gamma   90.00
#
_symmetry.space_group_name_H-M   'P 1'
#
loop_
_entity.id
_entity.type
_entity.pdbx_description
1 polymer ?
#
loop_
_entity_poly.entity_id
_entity_poly.type
_entity_poly.pdbx_seq_one_letter_code
_entity_poly.pdbx_strand_id
1 'polypeptide(L)'
;MYGRMIARDVRRHRVVTLVLVVLMGLSVLLATASAGTLARLMGGSTSLLAQARAPHVAQLHVGPYDPAQVDDWVATRPEVEHHQAMLLLGIDGAELSFAGEPQTTSIQQNSLVVPNQQRDLLLDLDNEPITEVAPGTVVLPVFYEVEHGLRVGDPVVITAADGFRTELTIAGFARDSIMNAGITSSKRLAVSPTDLEQVRAHTGEVEHLVEFWLHDPAAQSAGFQTAYLDAGMPQAGQMVDSATFQMFTMVGDGMDAAIVILVAVLLLVVALLCLRFSFLTAAEQDYREIGVLTAIGVPPRGVRRIYLTKYAALAGASAVLGLAGGLELTPVLARNITRYMGSVPSVWTWLTPVLAAALVLTALVLFLLVLLRRFGGISAVAALRAGTTGQQSRAARLRLHRSRLPVPLRLGAMDVVGRWRTYLLLFGVFAVSTFLTIVPISSASTASAPGFIHYMGTGTVDLRIELRHADDASPAQFARVVDTVRADPDVATVTPMVTTRHGSVDVDGNPVSLYVENGDHTLLPLTYAEGRAATDPTEIALPSSR
;
A
#
# COMPACT_ATOMS: atom_id res chain seq x y z
N MET A 1 -36.01 21.80 24.88
CA MET A 1 -37.13 21.13 24.18
C MET A 1 -36.64 20.06 23.20
N TYR A 2 -35.81 20.40 22.21
CA TYR A 2 -35.29 19.46 21.20
C TYR A 2 -34.57 18.23 21.78
N GLY A 3 -33.72 18.38 22.79
CA GLY A 3 -33.01 17.25 23.41
C GLY A 3 -33.92 16.19 24.07
N ARG A 4 -35.04 16.61 24.69
CA ARG A 4 -36.02 15.67 25.28
C ARG A 4 -36.79 14.90 24.19
N MET A 5 -37.04 15.54 23.05
CA MET A 5 -37.69 14.92 21.90
C MET A 5 -36.78 13.87 21.26
N ILE A 6 -35.49 14.21 21.06
CA ILE A 6 -34.47 13.29 20.55
C ILE A 6 -34.32 12.09 21.49
N ALA A 7 -34.15 12.30 22.80
CA ALA A 7 -33.96 11.20 23.76
C ALA A 7 -35.14 10.20 23.80
N ARG A 8 -36.38 10.69 23.66
CA ARG A 8 -37.57 9.83 23.62
C ARG A 8 -37.67 9.03 22.33
N ASP A 9 -37.33 9.66 21.20
CA ASP A 9 -37.36 8.99 19.91
C ASP A 9 -36.24 7.95 19.76
N VAL A 10 -35.03 8.23 20.27
CA VAL A 10 -33.95 7.23 20.38
C VAL A 10 -34.40 6.03 21.22
N ARG A 11 -35.15 6.26 22.31
CA ARG A 11 -35.71 5.15 23.12
C ARG A 11 -36.79 4.35 22.41
N ARG A 12 -37.51 4.95 21.45
CA ARG A 12 -38.55 4.29 20.64
C ARG A 12 -37.93 3.47 19.51
N HIS A 13 -36.87 3.98 18.88
CA HIS A 13 -36.20 3.39 17.72
C HIS A 13 -34.75 2.99 18.03
N ARG A 14 -34.54 2.24 19.12
CA ARG A 14 -33.20 1.94 19.67
C ARG A 14 -32.30 1.21 18.69
N VAL A 15 -32.82 0.16 18.05
CA VAL A 15 -32.03 -0.68 17.12
C VAL A 15 -31.55 0.12 15.93
N VAL A 16 -32.45 0.86 15.27
CA VAL A 16 -32.11 1.68 14.09
C VAL A 16 -31.11 2.77 14.47
N THR A 17 -31.32 3.43 15.60
CA THR A 17 -30.41 4.48 16.08
C THR A 17 -29.02 3.91 16.39
N LEU A 18 -28.97 2.77 17.09
CA LEU A 18 -27.72 2.09 17.43
C LEU A 18 -26.95 1.70 16.16
N VAL A 19 -27.61 1.05 15.20
CA VAL A 19 -26.98 0.65 13.92
C VAL A 19 -26.44 1.86 13.17
N LEU A 20 -27.17 2.97 13.10
CA LEU A 20 -26.69 4.20 12.46
C LEU A 20 -25.45 4.77 13.17
N VAL A 21 -25.49 4.87 14.50
CA VAL A 21 -24.37 5.40 15.29
C VAL A 21 -23.13 4.52 15.16
N VAL A 22 -23.31 3.19 15.16
CA VAL A 22 -22.22 2.24 14.98
C VAL A 22 -21.61 2.36 13.57
N LEU A 23 -22.42 2.39 12.51
CA LEU A 23 -21.91 2.50 11.14
C LEU A 23 -21.22 3.84 10.87
N MET A 24 -21.80 4.96 11.33
CA MET A 24 -21.18 6.28 11.23
C MET A 24 -19.92 6.38 12.10
N GLY A 25 -19.95 5.78 13.29
CA GLY A 25 -18.82 5.76 14.21
C GLY A 25 -17.66 4.96 13.64
N LEU A 26 -17.93 3.78 13.09
CA LEU A 26 -16.93 2.94 12.42
C LEU A 26 -16.37 3.61 11.17
N SER A 27 -17.19 4.29 10.35
CA SER A 27 -16.68 4.99 9.17
C SER A 27 -15.76 6.15 9.56
N VAL A 28 -16.11 6.92 10.59
CA VAL A 28 -15.22 7.97 11.12
C VAL A 28 -13.96 7.35 11.74
N LEU A 29 -14.11 6.29 12.54
CA LEU A 29 -13.00 5.59 13.18
C LEU A 29 -11.96 5.11 12.16
N LEU A 30 -12.40 4.39 11.13
CA LEU A 30 -11.48 3.89 10.09
C LEU A 30 -10.92 5.03 9.25
N ALA A 31 -11.69 6.06 8.93
CA ALA A 31 -11.17 7.22 8.19
C ALA A 31 -10.10 7.98 8.98
N THR A 32 -10.32 8.19 10.28
CA THR A 32 -9.37 8.79 11.20
C THR A 32 -8.11 7.93 11.34
N ALA A 33 -8.26 6.64 11.59
CA ALA A 33 -7.12 5.73 11.74
C ALA A 33 -6.30 5.65 10.44
N SER A 34 -6.96 5.52 9.30
CA SER A 34 -6.29 5.46 8.00
C SER A 34 -5.55 6.75 7.65
N ALA A 35 -6.18 7.91 7.89
CA ALA A 35 -5.54 9.21 7.65
C ALA A 35 -4.31 9.40 8.56
N GLY A 36 -4.40 8.95 9.82
CA GLY A 36 -3.27 8.95 10.75
C GLY A 36 -2.13 8.05 10.30
N THR A 37 -2.43 6.82 9.87
CA THR A 37 -1.46 5.87 9.32
C THR A 37 -0.78 6.43 8.07
N LEU A 38 -1.55 6.99 7.12
CA LEU A 38 -1.02 7.56 5.88
C LEU A 38 -0.12 8.78 6.17
N ALA A 39 -0.51 9.65 7.10
CA ALA A 39 0.30 10.79 7.48
C ALA A 39 1.63 10.38 8.12
N ARG A 40 1.63 9.30 8.91
CA ARG A 40 2.86 8.71 9.47
C ARG A 40 3.72 8.06 8.40
N LEU A 41 3.11 7.40 7.41
CA LEU A 41 3.84 6.79 6.30
C LEU A 41 4.58 7.85 5.47
N MET A 42 3.85 8.87 4.99
CA MET A 42 4.45 9.91 4.15
C MET A 42 5.47 10.76 4.94
N GLY A 43 5.11 11.13 6.17
CA GLY A 43 6.00 11.91 7.04
C GLY A 43 7.22 11.12 7.49
N GLY A 44 7.04 9.84 7.82
CA GLY A 44 8.11 8.94 8.23
C GLY A 44 9.09 8.66 7.10
N SER A 45 8.59 8.33 5.90
CA SER A 45 9.42 8.06 4.72
C SER A 45 10.29 9.26 4.34
N THR A 46 9.68 10.44 4.22
CA THR A 46 10.41 11.67 3.87
C THR A 46 11.40 12.07 4.96
N SER A 47 11.04 11.92 6.22
CA SER A 47 11.93 12.22 7.34
C SER A 47 13.07 11.22 7.46
N LEU A 48 12.84 9.93 7.19
CA LEU A 48 13.87 8.90 7.20
C LEU A 48 14.93 9.21 6.15
N LEU A 49 14.52 9.48 4.90
CA LEU A 49 15.43 9.90 3.82
C LEU A 49 16.23 11.16 4.20
N ALA A 50 15.57 12.15 4.80
CA ALA A 50 16.23 13.39 5.21
C ALA A 50 17.21 13.21 6.39
N GLN A 51 16.84 12.44 7.41
CA GLN A 51 17.68 12.19 8.59
C GLN A 51 18.88 11.30 8.26
N ALA A 52 18.66 10.27 7.44
CA ALA A 52 19.73 9.42 6.92
C ALA A 52 20.62 10.15 5.92
N ARG A 53 20.20 11.32 5.41
CA ARG A 53 20.86 12.04 4.30
C ARG A 53 21.06 11.09 3.11
N ALA A 54 19.99 10.40 2.74
CA ALA A 54 19.98 9.40 1.69
C ALA A 54 20.45 9.99 0.35
N PRO A 55 21.05 9.17 -0.53
CA PRO A 55 21.46 9.62 -1.85
C PRO A 55 20.27 9.94 -2.74
N HIS A 56 20.48 10.84 -3.69
CA HIS A 56 19.47 11.16 -4.70
C HIS A 56 19.42 10.07 -5.77
N VAL A 57 20.58 9.53 -6.14
CA VAL A 57 20.74 8.41 -7.06
C VAL A 57 21.79 7.45 -6.51
N ALA A 58 21.53 6.15 -6.56
CA ALA A 58 22.47 5.11 -6.18
C ALA A 58 22.61 4.08 -7.30
N GLN A 59 23.83 3.68 -7.60
CA GLN A 59 24.20 2.66 -8.59
C GLN A 59 24.92 1.52 -7.89
N LEU A 60 24.36 0.33 -7.94
CA LEU A 60 25.07 -0.87 -7.51
C LEU A 60 26.02 -1.34 -8.61
N HIS A 61 27.26 -1.68 -8.27
CA HIS A 61 28.23 -2.21 -9.20
C HIS A 61 29.01 -3.36 -8.57
N VAL A 62 28.93 -4.54 -9.16
CA VAL A 62 29.71 -5.69 -8.72
C VAL A 62 31.00 -5.83 -9.52
N GLY A 63 32.09 -6.17 -8.82
CA GLY A 63 33.39 -6.38 -9.43
C GLY A 63 34.37 -5.22 -9.23
N PRO A 64 35.41 -5.13 -10.07
CA PRO A 64 36.47 -4.14 -9.94
C PRO A 64 35.95 -2.71 -10.07
N TYR A 65 36.19 -1.90 -9.04
CA TYR A 65 35.81 -0.51 -9.01
C TYR A 65 37.06 0.37 -8.96
N ASP A 66 37.18 1.31 -9.90
CA ASP A 66 38.21 2.36 -9.87
C ASP A 66 37.56 3.68 -9.43
N PRO A 67 37.80 4.14 -8.19
CA PRO A 67 37.27 5.41 -7.70
C PRO A 67 37.67 6.60 -8.60
N ALA A 68 38.89 6.58 -9.15
CA ALA A 68 39.40 7.71 -9.95
C ALA A 68 38.59 7.93 -11.23
N GLN A 69 38.09 6.85 -11.84
CA GLN A 69 37.23 6.93 -13.02
C GLN A 69 35.94 7.70 -12.72
N VAL A 70 35.31 7.42 -11.57
CA VAL A 70 34.07 8.10 -11.16
C VAL A 70 34.36 9.52 -10.71
N ASP A 71 35.43 9.75 -9.95
CA ASP A 71 35.86 11.07 -9.49
C ASP A 71 36.09 12.03 -10.68
N ASP A 72 36.84 11.58 -11.69
CA ASP A 72 37.15 12.36 -12.89
C ASP A 72 35.88 12.66 -13.71
N TRP A 73 34.97 11.69 -13.82
CA TRP A 73 33.71 11.89 -14.53
C TRP A 73 32.79 12.88 -13.80
N VAL A 74 32.64 12.73 -12.48
CA VAL A 74 31.85 13.62 -11.63
C VAL A 74 32.42 15.04 -11.64
N ALA A 75 33.75 15.21 -11.71
CA ALA A 75 34.36 16.54 -11.80
C ALA A 75 33.92 17.34 -13.04
N THR A 76 33.41 16.67 -14.08
CA THR A 76 32.84 17.33 -15.28
C THR A 76 31.35 17.69 -15.15
N ARG A 77 30.73 17.37 -14.01
CA ARG A 77 29.28 17.42 -13.78
C ARG A 77 28.90 18.46 -12.71
N PRO A 78 28.60 19.72 -13.08
CA PRO A 78 28.22 20.75 -12.12
C PRO A 78 26.90 20.47 -11.39
N GLU A 79 26.09 19.53 -11.88
CA GLU A 79 24.86 19.09 -11.23
C GLU A 79 25.09 18.26 -9.96
N VAL A 80 26.28 17.66 -9.79
CA VAL A 80 26.62 16.81 -8.64
C VAL A 80 27.19 17.67 -7.50
N GLU A 81 26.50 17.69 -6.36
CA GLU A 81 26.97 18.33 -5.13
C GLU A 81 28.02 17.47 -4.41
N HIS A 82 27.78 16.16 -4.37
CA HIS A 82 28.62 15.20 -3.67
C HIS A 82 28.43 13.80 -4.24
N HIS A 83 29.47 12.99 -4.18
CA HIS A 83 29.40 11.57 -4.47
C HIS A 83 30.24 10.76 -3.48
N GLN A 84 29.87 9.51 -3.27
CA GLN A 84 30.65 8.56 -2.48
C GLN A 84 30.47 7.15 -3.02
N ALA A 85 31.33 6.23 -2.60
CA ALA A 85 31.18 4.81 -2.90
C ALA A 85 31.33 4.00 -1.61
N MET A 86 30.39 3.09 -1.39
CA MET A 86 30.35 2.21 -0.23
C MET A 86 30.67 0.79 -0.65
N LEU A 87 31.55 0.11 0.10
CA LEU A 87 31.83 -1.31 -0.08
C LEU A 87 30.69 -2.15 0.53
N LEU A 88 30.14 -3.05 -0.25
CA LEU A 88 29.19 -4.07 0.16
C LEU A 88 29.84 -5.43 -0.06
N LEU A 89 29.91 -6.24 0.99
CA LEU A 89 30.38 -7.62 0.89
C LEU A 89 29.18 -8.56 0.91
N GLY A 90 28.69 -8.93 -0.27
CA GLY A 90 27.53 -9.82 -0.43
C GLY A 90 27.86 -11.23 0.04
N ILE A 91 27.08 -11.75 1.00
CA ILE A 91 27.25 -13.10 1.55
C ILE A 91 26.20 -14.02 0.92
N ASP A 92 26.64 -15.18 0.43
CA ASP A 92 25.73 -16.20 -0.10
C ASP A 92 24.80 -16.72 1.02
N GLY A 93 23.52 -16.90 0.71
CA GLY A 93 22.54 -17.42 1.67
C GLY A 93 22.90 -18.83 2.19
N ALA A 94 23.65 -19.63 1.43
CA ALA A 94 24.17 -20.92 1.86
C ALA A 94 25.26 -20.82 2.93
N GLU A 95 25.94 -19.68 3.00
CA GLU A 95 27.03 -19.42 3.93
C GLU A 95 26.57 -18.64 5.17
N LEU A 96 25.34 -18.12 5.15
CA LEU A 96 24.76 -17.28 6.19
C LEU A 96 23.63 -17.99 6.93
N SER A 97 23.61 -17.87 8.25
CA SER A 97 22.47 -18.29 9.06
C SER A 97 22.16 -17.30 10.19
N PHE A 98 20.88 -17.16 10.49
CA PHE A 98 20.37 -16.33 11.57
C PHE A 98 19.71 -17.20 12.63
N ALA A 99 20.14 -17.11 13.88
CA ALA A 99 19.63 -17.92 14.99
C ALA A 99 19.60 -19.44 14.70
N GLY A 100 20.52 -19.93 13.87
CA GLY A 100 20.60 -21.33 13.43
C GLY A 100 19.80 -21.69 12.18
N GLU A 101 19.01 -20.77 11.63
CA GLU A 101 18.26 -20.95 10.38
C GLU A 101 19.10 -20.50 9.16
N PRO A 102 19.46 -21.42 8.24
CA PRO A 102 20.19 -21.08 7.02
C PRO A 102 19.40 -20.14 6.10
N GLN A 103 20.10 -19.26 5.38
CA GLN A 103 19.48 -18.30 4.46
C GLN A 103 19.44 -18.81 3.00
N THR A 104 19.60 -20.12 2.77
CA THR A 104 19.62 -20.75 1.43
C THR A 104 18.35 -20.52 0.62
N THR A 105 17.21 -20.40 1.29
CA THR A 105 15.90 -20.17 0.65
C THR A 105 15.49 -18.70 0.68
N SER A 106 16.36 -17.82 1.18
CA SER A 106 16.07 -16.40 1.27
C SER A 106 16.27 -15.73 -0.09
N ILE A 107 15.30 -14.94 -0.51
CA ILE A 107 15.43 -14.08 -1.69
C ILE A 107 16.14 -12.75 -1.37
N GLN A 108 16.45 -12.51 -0.09
CA GLN A 108 17.12 -11.30 0.36
C GLN A 108 18.63 -11.46 0.20
N GLN A 109 19.26 -10.46 -0.42
CA GLN A 109 20.70 -10.39 -0.63
C GLN A 109 21.33 -9.63 0.53
N ASN A 110 22.08 -10.33 1.36
CA ASN A 110 22.66 -9.80 2.58
C ASN A 110 24.11 -9.39 2.35
N SER A 111 24.41 -8.11 2.52
CA SER A 111 25.77 -7.60 2.37
C SER A 111 26.30 -7.04 3.69
N LEU A 112 27.49 -7.47 4.10
CA LEU A 112 28.20 -6.85 5.22
C LEU A 112 28.71 -5.48 4.81
N VAL A 113 28.56 -4.51 5.70
CA VAL A 113 28.98 -3.14 5.47
C VAL A 113 29.58 -2.50 6.71
N VAL A 114 30.47 -1.54 6.50
CA VAL A 114 30.85 -0.59 7.55
C VAL A 114 29.94 0.63 7.45
N PRO A 115 29.27 1.06 8.53
CA PRO A 115 28.39 2.23 8.49
C PRO A 115 29.10 3.51 8.04
N ASN A 116 28.43 4.30 7.19
CA ASN A 116 28.90 5.61 6.79
C ASN A 116 28.81 6.63 7.95
N GLN A 117 29.64 7.67 7.91
CA GLN A 117 29.73 8.67 8.99
C GLN A 117 29.07 10.02 8.67
N GLN A 118 28.87 10.36 7.39
CA GLN A 118 28.44 11.72 6.99
C GLN A 118 27.12 11.76 6.23
N ARG A 119 26.90 10.81 5.32
CA ARG A 119 25.73 10.68 4.46
C ARG A 119 25.39 9.21 4.25
N ASP A 120 24.15 8.93 3.82
CA ASP A 120 23.61 7.57 3.75
C ASP A 120 23.84 6.80 5.06
N LEU A 121 23.31 7.39 6.14
CA LEU A 121 23.49 6.91 7.50
C LEU A 121 22.49 5.79 7.79
N LEU A 122 22.99 4.68 8.35
CA LEU A 122 22.13 3.71 9.00
C LEU A 122 21.70 4.29 10.35
N LEU A 123 20.39 4.34 10.60
CA LEU A 123 19.84 4.90 11.83
C LEU A 123 19.40 3.77 12.75
N ASP A 124 19.54 3.92 14.07
CA ASP A 124 18.98 2.96 15.01
C ASP A 124 17.46 3.10 15.19
N LEU A 125 16.89 2.38 16.15
CA LEU A 125 15.46 2.42 16.46
C LEU A 125 15.00 3.72 17.13
N ASP A 126 15.92 4.59 17.55
CA ASP A 126 15.68 5.94 18.07
C ASP A 126 15.96 7.03 17.00
N ASN A 127 16.26 6.63 15.76
CA ASN A 127 16.67 7.48 14.63
C ASN A 127 18.03 8.18 14.82
N GLU A 128 18.89 7.65 15.69
CA GLU A 128 20.25 8.16 15.85
C GLU A 128 21.22 7.44 14.89
N PRO A 129 22.20 8.15 14.29
CA PRO A 129 23.16 7.53 13.38
C PRO A 129 24.03 6.47 14.05
N ILE A 130 24.08 5.28 13.46
CA ILE A 130 25.02 4.22 13.83
C ILE A 130 26.34 4.53 13.13
N THR A 131 27.32 5.00 13.90
CA THR A 131 28.63 5.40 13.38
C THR A 131 29.71 4.33 13.60
N GLU A 132 29.55 3.48 14.60
CA GLU A 132 30.49 2.41 14.95
C GLU A 132 29.74 1.16 15.40
N VAL A 133 30.28 0.00 15.05
CA VAL A 133 29.80 -1.31 15.50
C VAL A 133 30.94 -2.03 16.20
N ALA A 134 30.68 -2.59 17.38
CA ALA A 134 31.70 -3.29 18.15
C ALA A 134 32.16 -4.58 17.42
N PRO A 135 33.45 -4.93 17.48
CA PRO A 135 33.93 -6.20 16.92
C PRO A 135 33.20 -7.42 17.48
N GLY A 136 32.93 -8.41 16.63
CA GLY A 136 32.17 -9.61 16.99
C GLY A 136 30.66 -9.39 17.12
N THR A 137 30.15 -8.23 16.72
CA THR A 137 28.72 -7.90 16.73
C THR A 137 28.24 -7.44 15.36
N VAL A 138 26.93 -7.57 15.14
CA VAL A 138 26.27 -7.14 13.90
C VAL A 138 25.00 -6.37 14.21
N VAL A 139 24.73 -5.33 13.43
CA VAL A 139 23.45 -4.62 13.44
C VAL A 139 22.70 -4.99 12.16
N LEU A 140 21.51 -5.59 12.32
CA LEU A 140 20.70 -6.05 11.19
C LEU A 140 19.66 -5.00 10.80
N PRO A 141 19.17 -5.00 9.54
CA PRO A 141 17.98 -4.22 9.19
C PRO A 141 16.78 -4.61 10.06
N VAL A 142 15.98 -3.62 10.45
CA VAL A 142 14.74 -3.81 11.24
C VAL A 142 13.74 -4.76 10.56
N PHE A 143 13.84 -4.93 9.24
CA PHE A 143 13.16 -5.98 8.48
C PHE A 143 13.26 -7.38 9.15
N TYR A 144 14.43 -7.77 9.64
CA TYR A 144 14.61 -9.08 10.27
C TYR A 144 14.01 -9.16 11.68
N GLU A 145 13.86 -8.04 12.38
CA GLU A 145 13.10 -7.98 13.63
C GLU A 145 11.60 -8.19 13.35
N VAL A 146 11.07 -7.51 12.33
CA VAL A 146 9.63 -7.49 12.02
C VAL A 146 9.15 -8.79 11.37
N GLU A 147 9.86 -9.26 10.34
CA GLU A 147 9.43 -10.42 9.54
C GLU A 147 9.88 -11.76 10.12
N HIS A 148 11.09 -11.80 10.71
CA HIS A 148 11.69 -13.05 11.21
C HIS A 148 11.70 -13.15 12.74
N GLY A 149 11.32 -12.08 13.45
CA GLY A 149 11.23 -12.08 14.91
C GLY A 149 12.58 -12.21 15.63
N LEU A 150 13.69 -11.92 14.94
CA LEU A 150 15.04 -11.94 15.52
C LEU A 150 15.16 -10.91 16.65
N ARG A 151 16.06 -11.18 17.59
CA ARG A 151 16.27 -10.35 18.78
C ARG A 151 17.75 -10.02 18.98
N VAL A 152 17.98 -8.95 19.72
CA VAL A 152 19.32 -8.64 20.24
C VAL A 152 19.82 -9.80 21.09
N GLY A 153 21.05 -10.25 20.82
CA GLY A 153 21.67 -11.41 21.44
C GLY A 153 21.58 -12.70 20.62
N ASP A 154 20.74 -12.76 19.58
CA ASP A 154 20.69 -13.93 18.69
C ASP A 154 21.98 -14.02 17.84
N PRO A 155 22.47 -15.24 17.51
CA PRO A 155 23.69 -15.42 16.75
C PRO A 155 23.48 -15.29 15.23
N VAL A 156 24.45 -14.69 14.55
CA VAL A 156 24.60 -14.69 13.09
C VAL A 156 25.88 -15.44 12.75
N VAL A 157 25.76 -16.55 12.04
CA VAL A 157 26.90 -17.39 11.69
C VAL A 157 27.19 -17.25 10.21
N ILE A 158 28.45 -16.95 9.89
CA ILE A 158 28.97 -16.91 8.53
C ILE A 158 30.01 -18.02 8.40
N THR A 159 29.89 -18.80 7.34
CA THR A 159 30.77 -19.93 7.01
C THR A 159 31.39 -19.75 5.64
N ALA A 160 32.48 -20.45 5.36
CA ALA A 160 33.03 -20.51 4.01
C ALA A 160 33.47 -21.94 3.67
N ALA A 161 33.64 -22.21 2.37
CA ALA A 161 34.01 -23.53 1.86
C ALA A 161 35.38 -24.04 2.38
N ASP A 162 36.28 -23.15 2.81
CA ASP A 162 37.59 -23.48 3.36
C ASP A 162 37.57 -23.90 4.84
N GLY A 163 36.37 -23.97 5.45
CA GLY A 163 36.18 -24.32 6.85
C GLY A 163 36.18 -23.13 7.80
N PHE A 164 36.30 -21.90 7.29
CA PHE A 164 36.10 -20.69 8.08
C PHE A 164 34.70 -20.67 8.70
N ARG A 165 34.62 -20.27 9.97
CA ARG A 165 33.38 -20.04 10.69
C ARG A 165 33.58 -18.88 11.65
N THR A 166 32.75 -17.85 11.50
CA THR A 166 32.66 -16.76 12.48
C THR A 166 31.22 -16.65 12.99
N GLU A 167 31.09 -16.21 14.23
CA GLU A 167 29.81 -16.03 14.89
C GLU A 167 29.75 -14.60 15.42
N LEU A 168 28.82 -13.81 14.88
CA LEU A 168 28.54 -12.45 15.28
C LEU A 168 27.28 -12.44 16.15
N THR A 169 27.24 -11.59 17.16
CA THR A 169 26.04 -11.42 17.99
C THR A 169 25.24 -10.22 17.51
N ILE A 170 23.91 -10.34 17.38
CA ILE A 170 23.05 -9.20 17.03
C ILE A 170 23.11 -8.19 18.17
N ALA A 171 23.70 -7.01 17.92
CA ALA A 171 23.78 -5.92 18.89
C ALA A 171 22.59 -4.97 18.82
N GLY A 172 21.90 -4.91 17.68
CA GLY A 172 20.79 -3.99 17.47
C GLY A 172 20.16 -4.13 16.10
N PHE A 173 19.21 -3.24 15.82
CA PHE A 173 18.54 -3.14 14.53
C PHE A 173 18.65 -1.73 13.96
N ALA A 174 18.84 -1.64 12.63
CA ALA A 174 18.96 -0.40 11.89
C ALA A 174 17.76 -0.17 10.96
N ARG A 175 17.35 1.09 10.84
CA ARG A 175 16.52 1.62 9.77
C ARG A 175 17.43 2.10 8.65
N ASP A 176 17.24 1.47 7.50
CA ASP A 176 17.92 1.83 6.27
C ASP A 176 16.99 2.73 5.43
N SER A 177 17.51 3.80 4.83
CA SER A 177 16.67 4.71 4.06
C SER A 177 16.40 4.25 2.63
N ILE A 178 17.23 3.34 2.09
CA ILE A 178 17.20 2.95 0.68
C ILE A 178 17.00 1.44 0.46
N MET A 179 17.32 0.60 1.45
CA MET A 179 17.28 -0.88 1.35
C MET A 179 16.42 -1.58 2.42
N ASN A 180 15.57 -0.84 3.13
CA ASN A 180 14.81 -1.39 4.26
C ASN A 180 13.53 -2.15 3.87
N ALA A 181 12.83 -1.70 2.81
CA ALA A 181 11.57 -2.31 2.41
C ALA A 181 11.75 -3.79 2.05
N GLY A 182 10.77 -4.63 2.37
CA GLY A 182 10.84 -6.06 2.07
C GLY A 182 10.87 -6.40 0.57
N ILE A 183 10.32 -5.50 -0.26
CA ILE A 183 10.37 -5.60 -1.73
C ILE A 183 11.76 -5.30 -2.29
N THR A 184 12.61 -4.59 -1.55
CA THR A 184 14.01 -4.38 -1.91
C THR A 184 14.80 -5.61 -1.48
N SER A 185 15.39 -6.38 -2.38
CA SER A 185 16.08 -7.62 -2.00
C SER A 185 17.39 -7.38 -1.25
N SER A 186 18.12 -6.32 -1.58
CA SER A 186 19.39 -5.99 -0.92
C SER A 186 19.17 -5.52 0.52
N LYS A 187 20.04 -5.99 1.43
CA LYS A 187 20.00 -5.73 2.87
C LYS A 187 21.41 -5.47 3.38
N ARG A 188 21.59 -4.38 4.14
CA ARG A 188 22.89 -3.97 4.69
C ARG A 188 23.03 -4.39 6.14
N LEU A 189 24.03 -5.23 6.43
CA LEU A 189 24.34 -5.75 7.75
C LEU A 189 25.57 -5.00 8.26
N ALA A 190 25.36 -4.12 9.22
CA ALA A 190 26.43 -3.27 9.73
C ALA A 190 27.34 -4.05 10.69
N VAL A 191 28.64 -4.05 10.41
CA VAL A 191 29.68 -4.74 11.17
C VAL A 191 30.89 -3.82 11.41
N SER A 192 31.81 -4.27 12.26
CA SER A 192 33.08 -3.55 12.44
C SER A 192 33.97 -3.70 11.19
N PRO A 193 34.87 -2.73 10.90
CA PRO A 193 35.84 -2.88 9.80
C PRO A 193 36.71 -4.13 9.92
N THR A 194 37.03 -4.54 11.15
CA THR A 194 37.84 -5.74 11.42
C THR A 194 37.08 -7.02 11.04
N ASP A 195 35.80 -7.11 11.39
CA ASP A 195 34.98 -8.29 11.05
C ASP A 195 34.73 -8.36 9.54
N LEU A 196 34.50 -7.22 8.89
CA LEU A 196 34.33 -7.17 7.43
C LEU A 196 35.58 -7.71 6.73
N GLU A 197 36.77 -7.22 7.09
CA GLU A 197 38.02 -7.68 6.48
C GLU A 197 38.32 -9.15 6.80
N GLN A 198 37.98 -9.62 8.00
CA GLN A 198 38.12 -11.04 8.36
C GLN A 198 37.23 -11.92 7.48
N VAL A 199 35.96 -11.56 7.28
CA VAL A 199 35.06 -12.34 6.41
C VAL A 199 35.50 -12.25 4.95
N ARG A 200 35.85 -11.05 4.48
CA ARG A 200 36.30 -10.78 3.09
C ARG A 200 37.53 -11.61 2.69
N ALA A 201 38.37 -12.00 3.64
CA ALA A 201 39.54 -12.84 3.38
C ALA A 201 39.18 -14.31 3.01
N HIS A 202 37.96 -14.75 3.33
CA HIS A 202 37.52 -16.14 3.18
C HIS A 202 36.31 -16.30 2.26
N THR A 203 35.36 -15.36 2.31
CA THR A 203 34.16 -15.39 1.48
C THR A 203 33.58 -14.01 1.19
N GLY A 204 32.57 -13.97 0.32
CA GLY A 204 31.77 -12.82 -0.04
C GLY A 204 32.12 -12.26 -1.41
N GLU A 205 31.11 -11.73 -2.09
CA GLU A 205 31.24 -11.03 -3.37
C GLU A 205 31.40 -9.53 -3.11
N VAL A 206 32.43 -8.92 -3.70
CA VAL A 206 32.69 -7.48 -3.54
C VAL A 206 31.80 -6.69 -4.49
N GLU A 207 30.94 -5.88 -3.90
CA GLU A 207 30.03 -4.96 -4.57
C GLU A 207 30.31 -3.52 -4.09
N HIS A 208 30.01 -2.54 -4.93
CA HIS A 208 30.16 -1.12 -4.64
C HIS A 208 28.83 -0.42 -4.88
N LEU A 209 28.33 0.30 -3.89
CA LEU A 209 27.19 1.20 -4.04
C LEU A 209 27.72 2.61 -4.26
N VAL A 210 27.63 3.08 -5.49
CA VAL A 210 28.06 4.42 -5.90
C VAL A 210 26.88 5.37 -5.77
N GLU A 211 27.05 6.41 -4.96
CA GLU A 211 25.97 7.25 -4.48
C GLU A 211 26.20 8.71 -4.86
N PHE A 212 25.14 9.39 -5.26
CA PHE A 212 25.20 10.76 -5.77
C PHE A 212 24.14 11.65 -5.12
N TRP A 213 24.55 12.86 -4.76
CA TRP A 213 23.68 13.95 -4.34
C TRP A 213 23.74 15.05 -5.39
N LEU A 214 22.62 15.24 -6.08
CA LEU A 214 22.42 16.31 -7.06
C LEU A 214 21.87 17.59 -6.41
N HIS A 215 22.17 18.76 -7.00
CA HIS A 215 21.63 20.05 -6.54
C HIS A 215 20.12 20.18 -6.73
N ASP A 216 19.56 19.65 -7.82
CA ASP A 216 18.12 19.58 -8.07
C ASP A 216 17.71 18.16 -8.50
N PRO A 217 17.50 17.24 -7.53
CA PRO A 217 17.24 15.84 -7.84
C PRO A 217 15.92 15.62 -8.60
N ALA A 218 14.91 16.48 -8.43
CA ALA A 218 13.63 16.31 -9.08
C ALA A 218 13.71 16.55 -10.60
N ALA A 219 14.55 17.48 -11.04
CA ALA A 219 14.73 17.78 -12.46
C ALA A 219 15.92 17.04 -13.09
N GLN A 220 16.96 16.71 -12.32
CA GLN A 220 18.25 16.27 -12.87
C GLN A 220 18.45 14.75 -12.86
N SER A 221 17.74 13.98 -12.01
CA SER A 221 18.03 12.55 -11.81
C SER A 221 17.93 11.73 -13.11
N ALA A 222 16.86 11.89 -13.89
CA ALA A 222 16.67 11.13 -15.12
C ALA A 222 17.77 11.39 -16.16
N GLY A 223 18.12 12.67 -16.39
CA GLY A 223 19.21 13.05 -17.30
C GLY A 223 20.57 12.58 -16.81
N PHE A 224 20.82 12.65 -15.50
CA PHE A 224 22.04 12.16 -14.87
C PHE A 224 22.21 10.65 -15.04
N GLN A 225 21.17 9.87 -14.77
CA GLN A 225 21.19 8.40 -14.93
C GLN A 225 21.53 7.99 -16.36
N THR A 226 20.85 8.58 -17.36
CA THR A 226 21.16 8.32 -18.77
C THR A 226 22.61 8.66 -19.10
N ALA A 227 23.10 9.82 -18.63
CA ALA A 227 24.45 10.27 -18.93
C ALA A 227 25.53 9.40 -18.25
N TYR A 228 25.27 8.87 -17.05
CA TYR A 228 26.14 7.91 -16.35
C TYR A 228 26.25 6.60 -17.13
N LEU A 229 25.11 6.08 -17.57
CA LEU A 229 25.01 4.83 -18.34
C LEU A 229 25.63 4.93 -19.74
N ASP A 230 25.46 6.07 -20.42
CA ASP A 230 26.02 6.34 -21.76
C ASP A 230 27.54 6.53 -21.74
N ALA A 231 28.06 7.08 -20.63
CA ALA A 231 29.50 7.23 -20.42
C ALA A 231 30.22 5.91 -20.13
N GLY A 232 29.47 4.80 -19.99
CA GLY A 232 30.05 3.49 -19.70
C GLY A 232 30.66 3.42 -18.29
N MET A 233 30.17 4.23 -17.36
CA MET A 233 30.61 4.20 -15.96
C MET A 233 30.29 2.84 -15.32
N PRO A 234 30.92 2.49 -14.17
CA PRO A 234 30.66 1.23 -13.48
C PRO A 234 29.17 1.00 -13.23
N GLN A 235 28.58 0.01 -13.93
CA GLN A 235 27.12 -0.17 -14.03
C GLN A 235 26.69 -1.63 -13.96
N ALA A 236 27.52 -2.50 -13.36
CA ALA A 236 27.20 -3.92 -13.17
C ALA A 236 26.23 -4.12 -11.99
N GLY A 237 25.01 -3.61 -12.14
CA GLY A 237 23.94 -3.62 -11.14
C GLY A 237 22.88 -2.56 -11.45
N GLN A 238 21.89 -2.42 -10.56
CA GLN A 238 20.76 -1.50 -10.78
C GLN A 238 21.09 -0.06 -10.37
N MET A 239 20.62 0.90 -11.17
CA MET A 239 20.60 2.32 -10.83
C MET A 239 19.21 2.71 -10.37
N VAL A 240 19.10 3.30 -9.18
CA VAL A 240 17.83 3.64 -8.53
C VAL A 240 17.90 5.08 -8.02
N ASP A 241 16.78 5.80 -8.13
CA ASP A 241 16.66 7.18 -7.65
C ASP A 241 15.75 7.29 -6.41
N SER A 242 15.70 8.49 -5.84
CA SER A 242 14.85 8.79 -4.69
C SER A 242 13.36 8.55 -4.92
N ALA A 243 12.86 8.76 -6.14
CA ALA A 243 11.46 8.48 -6.47
C ALA A 243 11.18 6.97 -6.36
N THR A 244 12.11 6.15 -6.82
CA THR A 244 12.01 4.69 -6.74
C THR A 244 12.15 4.18 -5.29
N PHE A 245 13.02 4.76 -4.47
CA PHE A 245 13.09 4.43 -3.03
C PHE A 245 11.75 4.68 -2.31
N GLN A 246 11.10 5.82 -2.62
CA GLN A 246 9.78 6.14 -2.10
C GLN A 246 8.70 5.19 -2.64
N MET A 247 8.79 4.81 -3.92
CA MET A 247 7.86 3.86 -4.53
C MET A 247 7.93 2.50 -3.82
N PHE A 248 9.11 1.94 -3.59
CA PHE A 248 9.25 0.66 -2.88
C PHE A 248 8.65 0.71 -1.48
N THR A 249 8.87 1.83 -0.80
CA THR A 249 8.31 2.10 0.52
C THR A 249 6.77 2.19 0.48
N MET A 250 6.19 2.88 -0.50
CA MET A 250 4.75 3.02 -0.66
C MET A 250 4.07 1.71 -1.07
N VAL A 251 4.72 0.89 -1.90
CA VAL A 251 4.18 -0.41 -2.31
C VAL A 251 4.18 -1.39 -1.13
N GLY A 252 5.26 -1.42 -0.34
CA GLY A 252 5.36 -2.28 0.83
C GLY A 252 4.35 -1.94 1.92
N ASP A 253 4.42 -0.72 2.48
CA ASP A 253 3.63 -0.34 3.66
C ASP A 253 2.37 0.48 3.33
N GLY A 254 2.30 1.09 2.14
CA GLY A 254 1.18 1.94 1.73
C GLY A 254 -0.04 1.16 1.22
N MET A 255 0.15 -0.08 0.76
CA MET A 255 -0.95 -0.93 0.30
C MET A 255 -1.94 -1.25 1.43
N ASP A 256 -1.43 -1.53 2.63
CA ASP A 256 -2.27 -1.75 3.82
C ASP A 256 -3.11 -0.51 4.15
N ALA A 257 -2.48 0.67 4.14
CA ALA A 257 -3.19 1.93 4.38
C ALA A 257 -4.28 2.17 3.32
N ALA A 258 -4.00 1.89 2.05
CA ALA A 258 -4.97 2.03 0.96
C ALA A 258 -6.20 1.12 1.13
N ILE A 259 -6.00 -0.13 1.57
CA ILE A 259 -7.10 -1.07 1.85
C ILE A 259 -8.00 -0.56 2.97
N VAL A 260 -7.43 -0.06 4.08
CA VAL A 260 -8.23 0.47 5.20
C VAL A 260 -9.02 1.72 4.78
N ILE A 261 -8.43 2.61 3.95
CA ILE A 261 -9.13 3.76 3.37
C ILE A 261 -10.33 3.30 2.54
N LEU A 262 -10.15 2.29 1.69
CA LEU A 262 -11.23 1.75 0.86
C LEU A 262 -12.38 1.23 1.72
N VAL A 263 -12.09 0.45 2.76
CA VAL A 263 -13.08 -0.05 3.72
C VAL A 263 -13.81 1.11 4.42
N ALA A 264 -13.09 2.17 4.82
CA ALA A 264 -13.68 3.35 5.44
C ALA A 264 -14.68 4.07 4.50
N VAL A 265 -14.33 4.21 3.22
CA VAL A 265 -15.21 4.79 2.19
C VAL A 265 -16.44 3.93 1.97
N LEU A 266 -16.29 2.62 1.86
CA LEU A 266 -17.42 1.69 1.72
C LEU A 266 -18.36 1.77 2.93
N LEU A 267 -17.83 1.79 4.16
CA LEU A 267 -18.64 1.97 5.36
C LEU A 267 -19.36 3.31 5.38
N LEU A 268 -18.73 4.40 4.92
CA LEU A 268 -19.39 5.68 4.78
C LEU A 268 -20.56 5.59 3.81
N VAL A 269 -20.39 4.94 2.66
CA VAL A 269 -21.48 4.71 1.69
C VAL A 269 -22.63 3.92 2.34
N VAL A 270 -22.33 2.83 3.06
CA VAL A 270 -23.34 2.06 3.80
C VAL A 270 -24.06 2.95 4.82
N ALA A 271 -23.33 3.73 5.61
CA ALA A 271 -23.89 4.62 6.61
C ALA A 271 -24.84 5.66 5.97
N LEU A 272 -24.47 6.25 4.83
CA LEU A 272 -25.31 7.19 4.07
C LEU A 272 -26.58 6.53 3.54
N LEU A 273 -26.48 5.31 3.00
CA LEU A 273 -27.65 4.55 2.53
C LEU A 273 -28.59 4.18 3.68
N CYS A 274 -28.04 3.68 4.79
CA CYS A 274 -28.79 3.38 6.01
C CYS A 274 -29.44 4.63 6.60
N LEU A 275 -28.75 5.77 6.58
CA LEU A 275 -29.28 7.04 7.04
C LEU A 275 -30.46 7.49 6.18
N ARG A 276 -30.33 7.38 4.85
CA ARG A 276 -31.42 7.68 3.92
C ARG A 276 -32.62 6.77 4.15
N PHE A 277 -32.39 5.47 4.28
CA PHE A 277 -33.45 4.50 4.54
C PHE A 277 -34.16 4.81 5.85
N SER A 278 -33.40 5.00 6.93
CA SER A 278 -33.94 5.32 8.26
C SER A 278 -34.71 6.64 8.27
N PHE A 279 -34.23 7.65 7.56
CA PHE A 279 -34.96 8.91 7.40
C PHE A 279 -36.29 8.73 6.67
N LEU A 280 -36.31 7.99 5.55
CA LEU A 280 -37.54 7.73 4.80
C LEU A 280 -38.55 6.94 5.64
N THR A 281 -38.09 5.90 6.35
CA THR A 281 -38.96 5.11 7.25
C THR A 281 -39.51 5.95 8.39
N ALA A 282 -38.67 6.76 9.03
CA ALA A 282 -39.13 7.66 10.09
C ALA A 282 -40.14 8.68 9.57
N ALA A 283 -39.90 9.26 8.38
CA ALA A 283 -40.83 10.22 7.79
C ALA A 283 -42.15 9.59 7.33
N GLU A 284 -42.16 8.32 6.92
CA GLU A 284 -43.38 7.55 6.67
C GLU A 284 -44.16 7.25 7.96
N GLN A 285 -43.48 6.89 9.05
CA GLN A 285 -44.10 6.58 10.35
C GLN A 285 -44.66 7.84 11.02
N ASP A 286 -43.92 8.93 10.96
CA ASP A 286 -44.29 10.21 11.57
C ASP A 286 -45.21 11.04 10.67
N TYR A 287 -45.67 10.50 9.54
CA TYR A 287 -46.46 11.24 8.53
C TYR A 287 -47.70 11.91 9.15
N ARG A 288 -48.37 11.23 10.09
CA ARG A 288 -49.52 11.77 10.83
C ARG A 288 -49.11 12.87 11.82
N GLU A 289 -47.98 12.70 12.53
CA GLU A 289 -47.44 13.69 13.45
C GLU A 289 -47.00 14.97 12.72
N ILE A 290 -46.36 14.81 11.55
CA ILE A 290 -46.00 15.92 10.64
C ILE A 290 -47.26 16.64 10.15
N GLY A 291 -48.32 15.90 9.83
CA GLY A 291 -49.63 16.47 9.46
C GLY A 291 -50.23 17.35 10.55
N VAL A 292 -50.17 16.92 11.81
CA VAL A 292 -50.63 17.70 12.97
C VAL A 292 -49.75 18.95 13.18
N LEU A 293 -48.42 18.82 13.12
CA LEU A 293 -47.51 19.96 13.23
C LEU A 293 -47.78 21.03 12.16
N THR A 294 -48.03 20.59 10.92
CA THR A 294 -48.33 21.49 9.80
C THR A 294 -49.71 22.15 9.97
N ALA A 295 -50.70 21.42 10.53
CA ALA A 295 -52.04 21.95 10.82
C ALA A 295 -52.04 23.01 11.94
N ILE A 296 -51.12 22.91 12.90
CA ILE A 296 -50.92 23.91 13.98
C ILE A 296 -50.08 25.12 13.48
N GLY A 297 -49.65 25.12 12.22
CA GLY A 297 -48.97 26.25 11.58
C GLY A 297 -47.44 26.20 11.63
N VAL A 298 -46.84 25.05 11.98
CA VAL A 298 -45.37 24.90 11.92
C VAL A 298 -44.93 24.93 10.45
N PRO A 299 -44.00 25.83 10.06
CA PRO A 299 -43.54 25.89 8.67
C PRO A 299 -42.75 24.63 8.31
N PRO A 300 -42.73 24.22 7.02
CA PRO A 300 -41.96 23.05 6.57
C PRO A 300 -40.47 23.10 6.94
N ARG A 301 -39.90 24.31 7.03
CA ARG A 301 -38.52 24.53 7.50
C ARG A 301 -38.33 24.13 8.97
N GLY A 302 -39.36 24.29 9.81
CA GLY A 302 -39.35 23.88 11.22
C GLY A 302 -39.31 22.35 11.36
N VAL A 303 -40.13 21.63 10.59
CA VAL A 303 -40.11 20.16 10.54
C VAL A 303 -38.75 19.65 10.06
N ARG A 304 -38.19 20.26 8.99
CA ARG A 304 -36.84 19.93 8.51
C ARG A 304 -35.77 20.13 9.59
N ARG A 305 -35.85 21.23 10.34
CA ARG A 305 -34.88 21.52 11.41
C ARG A 305 -34.90 20.48 12.54
N ILE A 306 -36.06 19.92 12.87
CA ILE A 306 -36.19 18.85 13.88
C ILE A 306 -35.39 17.62 13.45
N TYR A 307 -35.63 17.11 12.23
CA TYR A 307 -34.92 15.94 11.71
C TYR A 307 -33.42 16.20 11.50
N LEU A 308 -33.05 17.38 10.98
CA LEU A 308 -31.65 17.77 10.83
C LEU A 308 -30.93 17.78 12.18
N THR A 309 -31.52 18.39 13.20
CA THR A 309 -30.92 18.45 14.55
C THR A 309 -30.75 17.05 15.13
N LYS A 310 -31.74 16.16 14.97
CA LYS A 310 -31.67 14.77 15.43
C LYS A 310 -30.51 14.02 14.79
N TYR A 311 -30.49 13.93 13.45
CA TYR A 311 -29.48 13.14 12.76
C TYR A 311 -28.09 13.77 12.79
N ALA A 312 -27.99 15.11 12.82
CA ALA A 312 -26.71 15.79 13.02
C ALA A 312 -26.15 15.56 14.44
N ALA A 313 -27.00 15.50 15.47
CA ALA A 313 -26.56 15.14 16.83
C ALA A 313 -26.03 13.70 16.90
N LEU A 314 -26.70 12.75 16.21
CA LEU A 314 -26.22 11.37 16.09
C LEU A 314 -24.90 11.30 15.33
N ALA A 315 -24.78 11.99 14.20
CA ALA A 315 -23.55 12.05 13.42
C ALA A 315 -22.41 12.70 14.22
N GLY A 316 -22.68 13.77 14.96
CA GLY A 316 -21.69 14.42 15.84
C GLY A 316 -21.23 13.51 16.97
N ALA A 317 -22.14 12.80 17.64
CA ALA A 317 -21.78 11.82 18.67
C ALA A 317 -20.95 10.66 18.08
N SER A 318 -21.35 10.18 16.90
CA SER A 318 -20.62 9.13 16.18
C SER A 318 -19.23 9.60 15.76
N ALA A 319 -19.09 10.86 15.34
CA ALA A 319 -17.81 11.43 14.95
C ALA A 319 -16.86 11.62 16.14
N VAL A 320 -17.37 12.00 17.32
CA VAL A 320 -16.56 12.08 18.54
C VAL A 320 -16.08 10.69 18.97
N LEU A 321 -16.98 9.70 19.01
CA LEU A 321 -16.62 8.33 19.36
C LEU A 321 -15.66 7.72 18.33
N GLY A 322 -15.92 7.95 17.05
CA GLY A 322 -15.08 7.48 15.96
C GLY A 322 -13.71 8.11 15.98
N LEU A 323 -13.60 9.42 16.19
CA LEU A 323 -12.33 10.12 16.31
C LEU A 323 -11.51 9.58 17.50
N ALA A 324 -12.13 9.44 18.67
CA ALA A 324 -11.47 8.89 19.85
C ALA A 324 -10.96 7.46 19.58
N GLY A 325 -11.82 6.57 19.08
CA GLY A 325 -11.42 5.20 18.74
C GLY A 325 -10.40 5.13 17.61
N GLY A 326 -10.45 6.06 16.64
CA GLY A 326 -9.53 6.12 15.51
C GLY A 326 -8.13 6.57 15.94
N LEU A 327 -8.04 7.51 16.89
CA LEU A 327 -6.76 7.93 17.48
C LEU A 327 -6.10 6.78 18.26
N GLU A 328 -6.88 5.98 18.99
CA GLU A 328 -6.38 4.78 19.69
C GLU A 328 -5.98 3.64 18.73
N LEU A 329 -6.68 3.51 17.59
CA LEU A 329 -6.39 2.49 16.59
C LEU A 329 -5.19 2.84 15.69
N THR A 330 -4.96 4.12 15.41
CA THR A 330 -3.83 4.61 14.60
C THR A 330 -2.48 3.99 14.98
N PRO A 331 -2.01 4.02 16.24
CA PRO A 331 -0.70 3.47 16.60
C PRO A 331 -0.60 1.96 16.40
N VAL A 332 -1.72 1.22 16.49
CA VAL A 332 -1.76 -0.21 16.23
C VAL A 332 -1.57 -0.50 14.74
N LEU A 333 -2.30 0.22 13.88
CA LEU A 333 -2.16 0.07 12.42
C LEU A 333 -0.81 0.57 11.91
N ALA A 334 -0.26 1.61 12.52
CA ALA A 334 1.01 2.20 12.11
C ALA A 334 2.23 1.59 12.83
N ARG A 335 2.08 0.45 13.53
CA ARG A 335 3.16 -0.16 14.32
C ARG A 335 4.37 -0.50 13.46
N ASN A 336 4.15 -1.18 12.33
CA ASN A 336 5.22 -1.59 11.42
C ASN A 336 5.85 -0.36 10.76
N ILE A 337 5.04 0.58 10.26
CA ILE A 337 5.51 1.86 9.70
C ILE A 337 6.42 2.59 10.69
N THR A 338 6.00 2.69 11.96
CA THR A 338 6.78 3.35 13.00
C THR A 338 8.08 2.59 13.30
N ARG A 339 8.07 1.25 13.17
CA ARG A 339 9.28 0.43 13.32
C ARG A 339 10.25 0.62 12.16
N TYR A 340 9.76 0.64 10.92
CA TYR A 340 10.57 0.83 9.72
C TYR A 340 11.12 2.25 9.56
N MET A 341 10.37 3.28 9.97
CA MET A 341 10.68 4.69 9.67
C MET A 341 10.93 5.58 10.88
N GLY A 342 10.57 5.11 12.08
CA GLY A 342 10.52 5.92 13.28
C GLY A 342 9.22 6.71 13.43
N SER A 343 9.02 7.28 14.62
CA SER A 343 7.91 8.20 14.87
C SER A 343 8.41 9.63 14.80
N VAL A 344 7.97 10.39 13.80
CA VAL A 344 8.20 11.84 13.78
C VAL A 344 6.96 12.52 14.35
N PRO A 345 7.01 13.07 15.57
CA PRO A 345 5.90 13.83 16.12
C PRO A 345 5.76 15.13 15.32
N SER A 346 4.85 15.12 14.36
CA SER A 346 4.49 16.30 13.57
C SER A 346 3.10 16.78 13.94
N VAL A 347 2.84 18.08 13.87
CA VAL A 347 1.47 18.61 14.02
C VAL A 347 0.50 17.93 13.04
N TRP A 348 1.01 17.49 11.88
CA TRP A 348 0.26 16.79 10.86
C TRP A 348 -0.19 15.38 11.27
N THR A 349 0.51 14.70 12.18
CA THR A 349 0.09 13.36 12.66
C THR A 349 -1.18 13.43 13.51
N TRP A 350 -1.49 14.59 14.09
CA TRP A 350 -2.70 14.84 14.87
C TRP A 350 -3.76 15.62 14.10
N LEU A 351 -3.33 16.52 13.20
CA LEU A 351 -4.25 17.33 12.40
C LEU A 351 -4.94 16.50 11.32
N THR A 352 -4.24 15.56 10.66
CA THR A 352 -4.81 14.77 9.56
C THR A 352 -5.94 13.82 10.01
N PRO A 353 -5.88 13.08 11.14
CA PRO A 353 -7.01 12.30 11.62
C PRO A 353 -8.23 13.15 11.99
N VAL A 354 -8.00 14.34 12.55
CA VAL A 354 -9.06 15.30 12.92
C VAL A 354 -9.73 15.88 11.68
N LEU A 355 -8.95 16.25 10.66
CA LEU A 355 -9.48 16.72 9.38
C LEU A 355 -10.28 15.61 8.68
N ALA A 356 -9.84 14.36 8.74
CA ALA A 356 -10.59 13.22 8.20
C ALA A 356 -11.93 13.04 8.91
N ALA A 357 -11.96 13.09 10.25
CA ALA A 357 -13.20 13.03 11.02
C ALA A 357 -14.15 14.19 10.67
N ALA A 358 -13.61 15.42 10.56
CA ALA A 358 -14.37 16.59 10.17
C ALA A 358 -14.94 16.47 8.75
N LEU A 359 -14.17 15.91 7.81
CA LEU A 359 -14.60 15.67 6.43
C LEU A 359 -15.76 14.67 6.39
N VAL A 360 -15.65 13.54 7.10
CA VAL A 360 -16.71 12.53 7.16
C VAL A 360 -17.98 13.11 7.82
N LEU A 361 -17.84 13.83 8.93
CA LEU A 361 -18.96 14.52 9.56
C LEU A 361 -19.63 15.52 8.61
N THR A 362 -18.83 16.31 7.89
CA THR A 362 -19.33 17.27 6.90
C THR A 362 -20.07 16.57 5.77
N ALA A 363 -19.56 15.44 5.27
CA ALA A 363 -20.23 14.63 4.25
C ALA A 363 -21.58 14.08 4.74
N LEU A 364 -21.65 13.56 5.97
CA LEU A 364 -22.90 13.09 6.60
C LEU A 364 -23.93 14.22 6.71
N VAL A 365 -23.51 15.39 7.19
CA VAL A 365 -24.39 16.57 7.37
C VAL A 365 -24.85 17.15 6.03
N LEU A 366 -23.95 17.26 5.04
CA LEU A 366 -24.29 17.71 3.69
C LEU A 366 -25.29 16.76 3.03
N PHE A 367 -25.08 15.45 3.16
CA PHE A 367 -26.00 14.45 2.63
C PHE A 367 -27.39 14.55 3.28
N LEU A 368 -27.45 14.75 4.60
CA LEU A 368 -28.70 15.05 5.31
C LEU A 368 -29.38 16.28 4.74
N LEU A 369 -28.66 17.39 4.56
CA LEU A 369 -29.21 18.63 3.99
C LEU A 369 -29.79 18.40 2.59
N VAL A 370 -29.10 17.64 1.74
CA VAL A 370 -29.58 17.28 0.39
C VAL A 370 -30.86 16.45 0.48
N LEU A 371 -30.90 15.45 1.37
CA LEU A 371 -32.07 14.59 1.56
C LEU A 371 -33.28 15.39 2.05
N LEU A 372 -33.08 16.28 3.03
CA LEU A 372 -34.11 17.17 3.58
C LEU A 372 -34.57 18.24 2.58
N ARG A 373 -33.69 18.75 1.71
CA ARG A 373 -34.07 19.68 0.62
C ARG A 373 -34.98 19.01 -0.39
N ARG A 374 -34.67 17.77 -0.78
CA ARG A 374 -35.50 16.94 -1.67
C ARG A 374 -36.84 16.55 -1.07
N PHE A 375 -36.96 16.58 0.26
CA PHE A 375 -38.20 16.38 0.97
C PHE A 375 -39.13 17.61 0.77
N GLY A 376 -39.85 17.64 -0.36
CA GLY A 376 -40.83 18.68 -0.70
C GLY A 376 -41.91 18.81 0.37
N GLY A 377 -42.48 20.01 0.53
CA GLY A 377 -43.49 20.28 1.56
C GLY A 377 -44.69 19.35 1.45
N ILE A 378 -44.99 18.62 2.53
CA ILE A 378 -46.18 17.78 2.62
C ILE A 378 -47.38 18.68 2.92
N SER A 379 -48.42 18.60 2.10
CA SER A 379 -49.70 19.28 2.36
C SER A 379 -50.37 18.66 3.59
N ALA A 380 -50.79 19.49 4.56
CA ALA A 380 -51.49 19.04 5.78
C ALA A 380 -52.75 18.21 5.48
N VAL A 381 -53.44 18.52 4.38
CA VAL A 381 -54.65 17.79 3.94
C VAL A 381 -54.30 16.41 3.39
N ALA A 382 -53.21 16.29 2.65
CA ALA A 382 -52.71 15.00 2.17
C ALA A 382 -52.22 14.13 3.33
N ALA A 383 -51.57 14.72 4.34
CA ALA A 383 -51.10 14.03 5.54
C ALA A 383 -52.24 13.43 6.38
N LEU A 384 -53.34 14.15 6.56
CA LEU A 384 -54.50 13.69 7.31
C LEU A 384 -55.33 12.63 6.56
N ARG A 385 -55.43 12.73 5.21
CA ARG A 385 -56.12 11.72 4.38
C ARG A 385 -55.30 10.44 4.14
N ALA A 386 -53.97 10.52 4.09
CA ALA A 386 -53.11 9.35 3.88
C ALA A 386 -53.24 8.28 4.98
N GLY A 387 -53.67 8.66 6.19
CA GLY A 387 -54.00 7.72 7.26
C GLY A 387 -55.27 6.89 7.00
N THR A 388 -56.12 7.27 6.04
CA THR A 388 -57.38 6.58 5.68
C THR A 388 -57.36 5.94 4.29
N THR A 389 -56.57 6.47 3.36
CA THR A 389 -56.36 5.86 2.04
C THR A 389 -54.87 5.62 1.86
N GLY A 390 -54.46 4.38 2.05
CA GLY A 390 -53.10 3.91 1.78
C GLY A 390 -52.65 4.44 0.43
N GLN A 391 -51.49 5.09 0.44
CA GLN A 391 -50.84 5.70 -0.72
C GLN A 391 -51.03 4.80 -1.95
N GLN A 392 -51.80 5.26 -2.95
CA GLN A 392 -52.02 4.52 -4.18
C GLN A 392 -50.67 4.31 -4.88
N SER A 393 -50.06 3.16 -4.62
CA SER A 393 -48.82 2.73 -5.23
C SER A 393 -49.05 2.42 -6.71
N ARG A 394 -48.01 2.61 -7.54
CA ARG A 394 -47.98 2.15 -8.94
C ARG A 394 -48.29 0.66 -9.10
N ALA A 395 -48.28 -0.12 -8.01
CA ALA A 395 -48.78 -1.50 -7.94
C ALA A 395 -50.24 -1.68 -8.42
N ALA A 396 -51.05 -0.62 -8.46
CA ALA A 396 -52.43 -0.65 -8.98
C ALA A 396 -52.55 -1.11 -10.46
N ARG A 397 -51.44 -1.17 -11.21
CA ARG A 397 -51.43 -1.68 -12.60
C ARG A 397 -51.39 -3.21 -12.70
N LEU A 398 -50.98 -3.91 -11.65
CA LEU A 398 -50.92 -5.38 -11.62
C LEU A 398 -52.22 -5.93 -11.03
N ARG A 399 -53.14 -6.39 -11.89
CA ARG A 399 -54.44 -6.94 -11.47
C ARG A 399 -54.27 -8.36 -10.91
N LEU A 400 -54.81 -8.66 -9.71
CA LEU A 400 -54.76 -9.99 -9.08
C LEU A 400 -55.40 -11.09 -9.95
N HIS A 401 -56.46 -10.75 -10.69
CA HIS A 401 -57.31 -11.69 -11.41
C HIS A 401 -56.63 -12.46 -12.57
N ARG A 402 -55.51 -11.99 -13.12
CA ARG A 402 -54.86 -12.60 -14.32
C ARG A 402 -53.55 -13.37 -14.01
N SER A 403 -53.46 -14.02 -12.86
CA SER A 403 -52.24 -14.70 -12.41
C SER A 403 -52.35 -16.21 -12.38
N ARG A 404 -51.31 -16.92 -12.85
CA ARG A 404 -51.12 -18.36 -12.55
C ARG A 404 -50.33 -18.61 -11.26
N LEU A 405 -49.77 -17.58 -10.64
CA LEU A 405 -49.01 -17.68 -9.38
C LEU A 405 -49.92 -17.70 -8.14
N PRO A 406 -49.56 -18.43 -7.08
CA PRO A 406 -50.24 -18.38 -5.78
C PRO A 406 -50.40 -16.95 -5.26
N VAL A 407 -51.55 -16.66 -4.64
CA VAL A 407 -51.91 -15.33 -4.12
C VAL A 407 -50.81 -14.70 -3.24
N PRO A 408 -50.13 -15.43 -2.32
CA PRO A 408 -49.07 -14.87 -1.49
C PRO A 408 -47.87 -14.33 -2.31
N LEU A 409 -47.44 -15.09 -3.32
CA LEU A 409 -46.31 -14.72 -4.18
C LEU A 409 -46.60 -13.47 -5.02
N ARG A 410 -47.85 -13.33 -5.50
CA ARG A 410 -48.24 -12.16 -6.30
C ARG A 410 -48.40 -10.90 -5.45
N LEU A 411 -48.91 -11.02 -4.23
CA LEU A 411 -48.95 -9.90 -3.29
C LEU A 411 -47.54 -9.43 -2.94
N GLY A 412 -46.59 -10.35 -2.73
CA GLY A 412 -45.17 -10.03 -2.56
C GLY A 412 -44.58 -9.29 -3.76
N ALA A 413 -44.81 -9.79 -4.98
CA ALA A 413 -44.32 -9.14 -6.21
C ALA A 413 -44.94 -7.75 -6.43
N MET A 414 -46.21 -7.57 -6.11
CA MET A 414 -46.89 -6.26 -6.18
C MET A 414 -46.31 -5.26 -5.17
N ASP A 415 -45.94 -5.71 -3.96
CA ASP A 415 -45.26 -4.86 -2.98
C ASP A 415 -43.86 -4.46 -3.46
N VAL A 416 -43.08 -5.39 -4.02
CA VAL A 416 -41.75 -5.11 -4.57
C VAL A 416 -41.82 -4.09 -5.71
N VAL A 417 -42.71 -4.28 -6.68
CA VAL A 417 -42.90 -3.33 -7.79
C VAL A 417 -43.45 -2.00 -7.29
N GLY A 418 -44.34 -2.05 -6.30
CA GLY A 418 -44.96 -0.86 -5.71
C GLY A 418 -44.01 0.00 -4.89
N ARG A 419 -43.04 -0.61 -4.21
CA ARG A 419 -42.03 0.02 -3.34
C ARG A 419 -40.61 -0.19 -3.86
N TRP A 420 -40.44 -0.33 -5.18
CA TRP A 420 -39.17 -0.63 -5.85
C TRP A 420 -37.99 0.24 -5.37
N ARG A 421 -38.22 1.54 -5.09
CA ARG A 421 -37.17 2.45 -4.60
C ARG A 421 -36.61 2.04 -3.24
N THR A 422 -37.44 1.47 -2.37
CA THR A 422 -37.06 0.98 -1.04
C THR A 422 -36.30 -0.33 -1.16
N TYR A 423 -36.77 -1.24 -2.00
CA TYR A 423 -36.07 -2.50 -2.28
C TYR A 423 -34.73 -2.28 -2.99
N LEU A 424 -34.62 -1.30 -3.89
CA LEU A 424 -33.34 -0.94 -4.51
C LEU A 424 -32.35 -0.32 -3.50
N LEU A 425 -32.84 0.44 -2.52
CA LEU A 425 -32.03 0.90 -1.39
C LEU A 425 -31.51 -0.26 -0.56
N LEU A 426 -32.37 -1.21 -0.19
CA LEU A 426 -31.99 -2.44 0.55
C LEU A 426 -30.98 -3.28 -0.24
N PHE A 427 -31.22 -3.47 -1.54
CA PHE A 427 -30.27 -4.13 -2.43
C PHE A 427 -28.92 -3.41 -2.46
N GLY A 428 -28.91 -2.07 -2.54
CA GLY A 428 -27.68 -1.28 -2.49
C GLY A 428 -26.91 -1.46 -1.18
N VAL A 429 -27.60 -1.43 -0.03
CA VAL A 429 -26.96 -1.71 1.27
C VAL A 429 -26.37 -3.11 1.31
N PHE A 430 -27.12 -4.11 0.84
CA PHE A 430 -26.64 -5.50 0.77
C PHE A 430 -25.44 -5.64 -0.17
N ALA A 431 -25.49 -5.07 -1.36
CA ALA A 431 -24.42 -5.10 -2.34
C ALA A 431 -23.12 -4.47 -1.80
N VAL A 432 -23.21 -3.30 -1.17
CA VAL A 432 -22.03 -2.64 -0.57
C VAL A 432 -21.52 -3.42 0.64
N SER A 433 -22.40 -4.01 1.46
CA SER A 433 -21.99 -4.84 2.60
C SER A 433 -21.28 -6.12 2.15
N THR A 434 -21.74 -6.75 1.08
CA THR A 434 -21.07 -7.89 0.46
C THR A 434 -19.74 -7.49 -0.16
N PHE A 435 -19.66 -6.30 -0.76
CA PHE A 435 -18.39 -5.79 -1.30
C PHE A 435 -17.36 -5.51 -0.18
N LEU A 436 -17.83 -5.00 0.96
CA LEU A 436 -17.01 -4.77 2.15
C LEU A 436 -16.33 -6.04 2.66
N THR A 437 -17.00 -7.20 2.55
CA THR A 437 -16.42 -8.49 2.97
C THR A 437 -15.57 -9.12 1.86
N ILE A 438 -16.03 -9.05 0.61
CA ILE A 438 -15.33 -9.69 -0.52
C ILE A 438 -13.99 -9.01 -0.81
N VAL A 439 -13.94 -7.67 -0.86
CA VAL A 439 -12.74 -6.98 -1.35
C VAL A 439 -11.48 -7.28 -0.51
N PRO A 440 -11.47 -7.13 0.82
CA PRO A 440 -10.26 -7.43 1.59
C PRO A 440 -9.84 -8.89 1.47
N ILE A 441 -10.80 -9.83 1.44
CA ILE A 441 -10.54 -11.26 1.30
C ILE A 441 -9.95 -11.56 -0.09
N SER A 442 -10.54 -10.99 -1.14
CA SER A 442 -10.05 -11.15 -2.51
C SER A 442 -8.67 -10.51 -2.68
N SER A 443 -8.44 -9.32 -2.14
CA SER A 443 -7.13 -8.65 -2.16
C SER A 443 -6.06 -9.50 -1.48
N ALA A 444 -6.33 -10.00 -0.27
CA ALA A 444 -5.40 -10.89 0.45
C ALA A 444 -5.17 -12.20 -0.34
N SER A 445 -6.24 -12.81 -0.86
CA SER A 445 -6.15 -14.01 -1.68
C SER A 445 -5.39 -13.79 -2.97
N THR A 446 -5.49 -12.61 -3.59
CA THR A 446 -4.75 -12.26 -4.81
C THR A 446 -3.28 -12.01 -4.49
N ALA A 447 -2.97 -11.29 -3.41
CA ALA A 447 -1.59 -11.04 -2.99
C ALA A 447 -0.84 -12.33 -2.61
N SER A 448 -1.53 -13.30 -2.00
CA SER A 448 -0.95 -14.62 -1.67
C SER A 448 -1.06 -15.65 -2.80
N ALA A 449 -1.66 -15.30 -3.94
CA ALA A 449 -1.78 -16.24 -5.05
C ALA A 449 -0.40 -16.45 -5.70
N PRO A 450 0.05 -17.70 -5.93
CA PRO A 450 1.33 -17.96 -6.59
C PRO A 450 1.45 -17.28 -7.96
N GLY A 451 0.34 -17.12 -8.67
CA GLY A 451 0.29 -16.43 -9.96
C GLY A 451 0.31 -14.90 -9.90
N PHE A 452 0.38 -14.27 -8.72
CA PHE A 452 0.45 -12.81 -8.61
C PHE A 452 1.69 -12.26 -9.32
N ILE A 453 2.80 -13.01 -9.29
CA ILE A 453 4.06 -12.65 -9.95
C ILE A 453 3.91 -12.45 -11.47
N HIS A 454 2.92 -13.10 -12.12
CA HIS A 454 2.64 -12.90 -13.55
C HIS A 454 2.20 -11.47 -13.87
N TYR A 455 1.51 -10.81 -12.93
CA TYR A 455 1.13 -9.39 -13.06
C TYR A 455 2.32 -8.45 -12.82
N MET A 456 3.33 -8.93 -12.10
CA MET A 456 4.59 -8.22 -11.89
C MET A 456 5.60 -8.46 -13.02
N GLY A 457 5.15 -9.03 -14.15
CA GLY A 457 6.01 -9.29 -15.32
C GLY A 457 6.94 -10.49 -15.16
N THR A 458 6.70 -11.36 -14.17
CA THR A 458 7.53 -12.55 -13.94
C THR A 458 6.70 -13.82 -14.16
N GLY A 459 7.15 -14.72 -15.04
CA GLY A 459 6.52 -16.03 -15.22
C GLY A 459 6.70 -16.94 -14.00
N THR A 460 5.81 -17.91 -13.81
CA THR A 460 5.99 -18.97 -12.80
C THR A 460 7.09 -19.92 -13.24
N VAL A 461 8.11 -20.05 -12.40
CA VAL A 461 9.23 -20.97 -12.59
C VAL A 461 9.53 -21.67 -11.28
N ASP A 462 9.88 -22.95 -11.36
CA ASP A 462 10.31 -23.72 -10.18
C ASP A 462 11.73 -23.31 -9.74
N LEU A 463 12.58 -22.95 -10.72
CA LEU A 463 13.94 -22.48 -10.50
C LEU A 463 14.29 -21.37 -11.50
N ARG A 464 14.74 -20.22 -10.99
CA ARG A 464 15.28 -19.11 -11.79
C ARG A 464 16.76 -18.99 -11.49
N ILE A 465 17.59 -19.13 -12.52
CA ILE A 465 19.05 -18.94 -12.41
C ILE A 465 19.36 -17.67 -13.18
N GLU A 466 19.83 -16.64 -12.47
CA GLU A 466 20.26 -15.39 -13.07
C GLU A 466 21.77 -15.28 -13.02
N LEU A 467 22.38 -14.99 -14.17
CA LEU A 467 23.75 -14.49 -14.19
C LEU A 467 23.69 -13.02 -13.82
N ARG A 468 24.10 -12.71 -12.58
CA ARG A 468 23.98 -11.37 -11.99
C ARG A 468 24.71 -10.29 -12.79
N HIS A 469 25.78 -10.67 -13.51
CA HIS A 469 26.62 -9.75 -14.26
C HIS A 469 26.82 -10.23 -15.69
N ALA A 470 26.72 -9.29 -16.63
CA ALA A 470 27.07 -9.48 -18.02
C ALA A 470 28.45 -8.86 -18.29
N ASP A 471 29.47 -9.70 -18.33
CA ASP A 471 30.81 -9.39 -18.81
C ASP A 471 31.08 -10.06 -20.18
N ASP A 472 32.27 -9.89 -20.74
CA ASP A 472 32.66 -10.50 -22.01
C ASP A 472 32.61 -12.04 -21.99
N ALA A 473 32.72 -12.66 -20.81
CA ALA A 473 32.65 -14.11 -20.62
C ALA A 473 31.21 -14.64 -20.45
N SER A 474 30.27 -13.75 -20.15
CA SER A 474 28.89 -14.08 -19.80
C SER A 474 28.11 -14.78 -20.90
N PRO A 475 28.25 -14.47 -22.21
CA PRO A 475 27.58 -15.24 -23.25
C PRO A 475 28.01 -16.72 -23.26
N ALA A 476 29.30 -16.98 -23.05
CA ALA A 476 29.82 -18.35 -23.00
C ALA A 476 29.42 -19.07 -21.71
N GLN A 477 29.39 -18.37 -20.58
CA GLN A 477 28.91 -18.92 -19.31
C GLN A 477 27.41 -19.22 -19.35
N PHE A 478 26.61 -18.31 -19.92
CA PHE A 478 25.19 -18.49 -20.16
C PHE A 478 24.93 -19.74 -20.99
N ALA A 479 25.63 -19.91 -22.12
CA ALA A 479 25.51 -21.11 -22.94
C ALA A 479 25.85 -22.39 -22.16
N ARG A 480 26.95 -22.38 -21.38
CA ARG A 480 27.33 -23.54 -20.55
C ARG A 480 26.29 -23.88 -19.49
N VAL A 481 25.73 -22.89 -18.81
CA VAL A 481 24.69 -23.10 -17.78
C VAL A 481 23.44 -23.68 -18.44
N VAL A 482 22.98 -23.10 -19.56
CA VAL A 482 21.82 -23.59 -20.30
C VAL A 482 22.04 -25.04 -20.76
N ASP A 483 23.22 -25.38 -21.29
CA ASP A 483 23.53 -26.74 -21.72
C ASP A 483 23.58 -27.72 -20.54
N THR A 484 24.13 -27.31 -19.41
CA THR A 484 24.21 -28.13 -18.19
C THR A 484 22.81 -28.43 -17.63
N VAL A 485 21.97 -27.40 -17.52
CA VAL A 485 20.60 -27.54 -17.01
C VAL A 485 19.74 -28.36 -17.98
N ARG A 486 19.93 -28.21 -19.29
CA ARG A 486 19.22 -29.04 -20.30
C ARG A 486 19.65 -30.50 -20.29
N ALA A 487 20.88 -30.80 -19.87
CA ALA A 487 21.39 -32.17 -19.80
C ALA A 487 20.92 -32.92 -18.55
N ASP A 488 20.37 -32.22 -17.55
CA ASP A 488 19.87 -32.81 -16.32
C ASP A 488 18.56 -33.57 -16.57
N PRO A 489 18.48 -34.88 -16.23
CA PRO A 489 17.29 -35.69 -16.48
C PRO A 489 16.06 -35.27 -15.65
N ASP A 490 16.23 -34.52 -14.56
CA ASP A 490 15.13 -34.05 -13.71
C ASP A 490 14.50 -32.75 -14.25
N VAL A 491 15.08 -32.14 -15.29
CA VAL A 491 14.62 -30.89 -15.87
C VAL A 491 13.69 -31.13 -17.05
N ALA A 492 12.40 -30.78 -16.87
CA ALA A 492 11.38 -30.98 -17.90
C ALA A 492 11.40 -29.92 -19.02
N THR A 493 11.71 -28.66 -18.71
CA THR A 493 11.67 -27.55 -19.67
C THR A 493 12.68 -26.47 -19.26
N VAL A 494 13.39 -25.91 -20.24
CA VAL A 494 14.37 -24.84 -20.03
C VAL A 494 14.10 -23.73 -21.04
N THR A 495 13.92 -22.51 -20.57
CA THR A 495 13.83 -21.33 -21.43
C THR A 495 14.96 -20.34 -21.09
N PRO A 496 15.88 -20.07 -22.03
CA PRO A 496 16.89 -19.03 -21.85
C PRO A 496 16.27 -17.65 -22.04
N MET A 497 16.59 -16.71 -21.15
CA MET A 497 16.14 -15.31 -21.20
C MET A 497 17.34 -14.36 -21.18
N VAL A 498 17.28 -13.28 -21.95
CA VAL A 498 18.32 -12.25 -22.02
C VAL A 498 17.69 -10.86 -22.00
N THR A 499 18.06 -10.05 -21.01
CA THR A 499 17.59 -8.66 -20.92
C THR A 499 18.54 -7.73 -21.67
N THR A 500 18.01 -6.95 -22.60
CA THR A 500 18.75 -5.94 -23.38
C THR A 500 18.28 -4.54 -23.04
N ARG A 501 19.18 -3.56 -23.12
CA ARG A 501 18.88 -2.14 -22.94
C ARG A 501 18.78 -1.46 -24.30
N HIS A 502 17.71 -0.69 -24.52
CA HIS A 502 17.48 0.09 -25.72
C HIS A 502 17.27 1.56 -25.36
N GLY A 503 18.03 2.46 -25.99
CA GLY A 503 17.77 3.89 -25.88
C GLY A 503 16.51 4.29 -26.64
N SER A 504 15.68 5.11 -26.04
CA SER A 504 14.45 5.66 -26.61
C SER A 504 14.27 7.12 -26.17
N VAL A 505 13.17 7.74 -26.60
CA VAL A 505 12.82 9.12 -26.26
C VAL A 505 11.40 9.13 -25.74
N ASP A 506 11.15 9.83 -24.63
CA ASP A 506 9.81 10.01 -24.09
C ASP A 506 8.95 10.97 -24.93
N VAL A 507 7.71 11.20 -24.50
CA VAL A 507 6.74 12.07 -25.19
C VAL A 507 7.19 13.54 -25.19
N ASP A 508 8.04 13.92 -24.23
CA ASP A 508 8.53 15.28 -24.01
C ASP A 508 9.92 15.53 -24.64
N GLY A 509 10.50 14.52 -25.29
CA GLY A 509 11.78 14.61 -25.98
C GLY A 509 13.00 14.26 -25.11
N ASN A 510 12.81 13.75 -23.89
CA ASN A 510 13.91 13.35 -23.03
C ASN A 510 14.40 11.94 -23.37
N PRO A 511 15.73 11.70 -23.37
CA PRO A 511 16.28 10.38 -23.60
C PRO A 511 15.95 9.46 -22.41
N VAL A 512 15.41 8.28 -22.71
CA VAL A 512 15.02 7.26 -21.73
C VAL A 512 15.58 5.88 -22.12
N SER A 513 15.93 5.06 -21.14
CA SER A 513 16.36 3.68 -21.36
C SER A 513 15.21 2.71 -21.15
N LEU A 514 14.97 1.83 -22.13
CA LEU A 514 13.99 0.74 -22.06
C LEU A 514 14.72 -0.59 -21.91
N TYR A 515 14.36 -1.37 -20.89
CA TYR A 515 14.83 -2.75 -20.73
C TYR A 515 13.83 -3.70 -21.37
N VAL A 516 14.33 -4.61 -22.20
CA VAL A 516 13.53 -5.60 -22.94
C VAL A 516 14.05 -6.99 -22.60
N GLU A 517 13.20 -7.83 -22.00
CA GLU A 517 13.52 -9.23 -21.75
C GLU A 517 13.20 -10.07 -23.00
N ASN A 518 14.22 -10.69 -23.58
CA ASN A 518 14.15 -11.47 -24.81
C ASN A 518 14.19 -12.97 -24.47
N GLY A 519 13.27 -13.74 -25.06
CA GLY A 519 13.25 -15.20 -24.97
C GLY A 519 11.87 -15.74 -25.32
N ASP A 520 11.65 -17.04 -25.06
CA ASP A 520 10.37 -17.68 -25.32
C ASP A 520 9.37 -17.44 -24.18
N HIS A 521 8.61 -16.34 -24.32
CA HIS A 521 7.53 -15.95 -23.42
C HIS A 521 6.26 -16.80 -23.55
N THR A 522 6.21 -17.77 -24.47
CA THR A 522 5.09 -18.73 -24.56
C THR A 522 5.19 -19.83 -23.51
N LEU A 523 6.43 -20.14 -23.08
CA LEU A 523 6.72 -21.09 -22.00
C LEU A 523 6.60 -20.44 -20.62
N LEU A 524 6.75 -19.10 -20.54
CA LEU A 524 6.57 -18.30 -19.33
C LEU A 524 5.42 -17.31 -19.53
N PRO A 525 4.16 -17.79 -19.51
CA PRO A 525 3.03 -16.93 -19.80
C PRO A 525 2.96 -15.78 -18.80
N LEU A 526 3.06 -14.56 -19.32
CA LEU A 526 2.72 -13.33 -18.61
C LEU A 526 1.25 -12.99 -18.86
N THR A 527 0.70 -12.15 -17.99
CA THR A 527 -0.63 -11.59 -18.26
C THR A 527 -0.47 -10.34 -19.11
N TYR A 528 -1.26 -10.26 -20.20
CA TYR A 528 -1.28 -9.12 -21.12
C TYR A 528 -2.65 -8.44 -21.04
N ALA A 529 -2.68 -7.11 -21.02
CA ALA A 529 -3.93 -6.36 -20.89
C ALA A 529 -4.76 -6.48 -22.17
N GLU A 530 -4.07 -6.42 -23.30
CA GLU A 530 -4.58 -6.68 -24.64
C GLU A 530 -3.52 -7.45 -25.43
N GLY A 531 -3.95 -8.28 -26.39
CA GLY A 531 -3.05 -9.05 -27.24
C GLY A 531 -2.55 -10.36 -26.63
N ARG A 532 -1.32 -10.74 -27.01
CA ARG A 532 -0.67 -12.00 -26.65
C ARG A 532 0.82 -11.78 -26.44
N ALA A 533 1.51 -12.78 -25.91
CA ALA A 533 2.96 -12.83 -25.93
C ALA A 533 3.49 -12.63 -27.36
N ALA A 534 4.62 -11.95 -27.47
CA ALA A 534 5.35 -11.83 -28.72
C ALA A 534 5.77 -13.22 -29.18
N THR A 535 5.39 -13.60 -30.40
CA THR A 535 5.76 -14.90 -31.00
C THR A 535 6.73 -14.73 -32.17
N ASP A 536 6.86 -13.50 -32.67
CA ASP A 536 7.77 -13.14 -33.75
C ASP A 536 8.86 -12.19 -33.23
N PRO A 537 10.11 -12.29 -33.70
CA PRO A 537 11.19 -11.38 -33.32
C PRO A 537 10.93 -9.89 -33.57
N THR A 538 9.95 -9.56 -34.41
CA THR A 538 9.54 -8.17 -34.72
C THR A 538 8.42 -7.63 -33.82
N GLU A 539 7.89 -8.47 -32.93
CA GLU A 539 6.83 -8.09 -32.00
C GLU A 539 7.42 -7.72 -30.63
N ILE A 540 6.93 -6.64 -30.03
CA ILE A 540 7.17 -6.30 -28.62
C ILE A 540 5.82 -6.40 -27.91
N ALA A 541 5.77 -7.19 -26.84
CA ALA A 541 4.60 -7.32 -25.99
C ALA A 541 4.86 -6.60 -24.66
N LEU A 542 3.90 -5.76 -24.26
CA LEU A 542 3.93 -5.09 -22.96
C LEU A 542 3.06 -5.89 -21.99
N PRO A 543 3.63 -6.48 -20.92
CA PRO A 543 2.83 -7.15 -19.91
C PRO A 543 1.89 -6.17 -19.21
N SER A 544 0.76 -6.66 -18.70
CA SER A 544 -0.20 -5.82 -17.99
C SER A 544 0.36 -5.37 -16.64
N SER A 545 0.87 -4.16 -16.55
CA SER A 545 0.93 -3.43 -15.28
C SER A 545 -0.45 -2.80 -15.05
N ARG A 546 -1.30 -3.44 -14.25
CA ARG A 546 -2.58 -2.81 -13.83
C ARG A 546 -2.42 -2.03 -12.55
#